data_AF-A0AAE9JIP2-F1
#
_entry.id   AF-A0AAE9JIP2-F1
#
_cell.length_a   1.000
_cell.length_b   1.000
_cell.length_c   1.000
_cell.angle_alpha   90.00
_cell.angle_beta   90.00
_cell.angle_gamma   90.00
#
_symmetry.space_group_name_H-M   'P 1'
#
loop_
_entity.id
_entity.type
_entity.pdbx_description
1 polymer ?
#
loop_
_entity_poly.entity_id
_entity_poly.type
_entity_poly.pdbx_seq_one_letter_code
_entity_poly.pdbx_strand_id
1 'polypeptide(L)'
;MYNYAVQLDDEFCTTMFSGAYHPAFQSVKGYHVLLSIISMFSISYFFVAYSNLLAFHFNIKILFFFQFFACFLQAAILGIAQTHHLVLSLISTNPCDVVLPPWLYTSLNLPLIFSMLCMEFSQILMVIERTLASCLVICYEKSTKTIGIVLTVIAIIVPLITCLYMYYDDEFDYPQMSAMATSPDSKVKVNYIFITINVLNFLTLMHSIGLYRHNQREVRV
;
A
#
# COMPACT_ATOMS: atom_id res chain seq x y z
N MET A 1 -25.84 -14.33 -13.04
CA MET A 1 -26.15 -13.57 -11.80
C MET A 1 -25.11 -13.96 -10.78
N TYR A 2 -24.36 -13.00 -10.25
CA TYR A 2 -23.46 -13.26 -9.13
C TYR A 2 -24.30 -13.35 -7.86
N ASN A 3 -24.02 -14.33 -7.00
CA ASN A 3 -24.70 -14.47 -5.72
C ASN A 3 -24.01 -13.54 -4.72
N TYR A 4 -24.57 -12.36 -4.54
CA TYR A 4 -24.14 -11.47 -3.46
C TYR A 4 -24.86 -11.86 -2.16
N ALA A 5 -24.23 -11.62 -1.02
CA ALA A 5 -24.83 -11.83 0.32
C ALA A 5 -26.07 -10.95 0.57
N VAL A 6 -26.32 -9.96 -0.29
CA VAL A 6 -27.46 -9.05 -0.25
C VAL A 6 -28.13 -9.02 -1.63
N GLN A 7 -29.47 -8.98 -1.65
CA GLN A 7 -30.24 -8.83 -2.88
C GLN A 7 -29.99 -7.43 -3.49
N LEU A 8 -29.48 -7.36 -4.73
CA LEU A 8 -29.37 -6.10 -5.46
C LEU A 8 -30.74 -5.70 -6.01
N ASP A 9 -31.43 -4.82 -5.29
CA ASP A 9 -32.60 -4.11 -5.81
C ASP A 9 -32.21 -2.67 -6.21
N ASP A 10 -32.93 -2.06 -7.16
CA ASP A 10 -32.63 -0.72 -7.67
C ASP A 10 -32.65 0.37 -6.57
N GLU A 11 -33.48 0.19 -5.54
CA GLU A 11 -33.56 1.06 -4.36
C GLU A 11 -32.29 0.97 -3.49
N PHE A 12 -31.69 -0.23 -3.39
CA PHE A 12 -30.44 -0.44 -2.68
C PHE A 12 -29.28 0.25 -3.42
N CYS A 13 -29.21 0.10 -4.74
CA CYS A 13 -28.16 0.71 -5.55
C CYS A 13 -28.25 2.24 -5.56
N THR A 14 -29.44 2.80 -5.69
CA THR A 14 -29.65 4.26 -5.67
C THR A 14 -29.30 4.86 -4.32
N THR A 15 -29.63 4.18 -3.21
CA THR A 15 -29.35 4.68 -1.86
C THR A 15 -27.86 4.57 -1.51
N MET A 16 -27.25 3.40 -1.71
CA MET A 16 -25.84 3.14 -1.36
C MET A 16 -24.84 3.80 -2.32
N PHE A 17 -25.21 3.99 -3.59
CA PHE A 17 -24.30 4.51 -4.63
C PHE A 17 -24.72 5.88 -5.18
N SER A 18 -25.63 6.61 -4.52
CA SER A 18 -25.94 8.01 -4.87
C SER A 18 -24.68 8.90 -4.94
N GLY A 19 -23.70 8.65 -4.07
CA GLY A 19 -22.41 9.35 -4.05
C GLY A 19 -21.48 9.02 -5.22
N ALA A 20 -21.75 7.95 -5.98
CA ALA A 20 -20.95 7.51 -7.12
C ALA A 20 -20.80 8.58 -8.20
N TYR A 21 -21.91 9.26 -8.48
CA TYR A 21 -22.06 10.26 -9.52
C TYR A 21 -21.74 11.67 -9.01
N HIS A 22 -21.45 11.83 -7.72
CA HIS A 22 -21.16 13.13 -7.17
C HIS A 22 -19.80 13.63 -7.71
N PRO A 23 -19.73 14.87 -8.22
CA PRO A 23 -18.55 15.38 -8.94
C PRO A 23 -17.29 15.40 -8.07
N ALA A 24 -17.43 15.58 -6.75
CA ALA A 24 -16.31 15.51 -5.82
C ALA A 24 -15.67 14.10 -5.78
N PHE A 25 -16.49 13.03 -5.75
CA PHE A 25 -15.98 11.65 -5.74
C PHE A 25 -15.30 11.30 -7.07
N GLN A 26 -15.85 11.75 -8.19
CA GLN A 26 -15.22 11.58 -9.51
C GLN A 26 -13.89 12.33 -9.62
N SER A 27 -13.81 13.53 -9.04
CA SER A 27 -12.57 14.33 -8.99
C SER A 27 -11.47 13.62 -8.19
N VAL A 28 -11.80 13.02 -7.04
CA VAL A 28 -10.85 12.23 -6.25
C VAL A 28 -10.34 11.02 -7.05
N LYS A 29 -11.21 10.31 -7.77
CA LYS A 29 -10.80 9.20 -8.64
C LYS A 29 -9.84 9.66 -9.74
N GLY A 30 -10.17 10.77 -10.42
CA GLY A 30 -9.29 11.38 -11.42
C GLY A 30 -7.93 11.78 -10.83
N TYR A 31 -7.92 12.35 -9.63
CA TYR A 31 -6.70 12.68 -8.91
C TYR A 31 -5.84 11.44 -8.61
N HIS A 32 -6.45 10.34 -8.14
CA HIS A 32 -5.73 9.09 -7.88
C HIS A 32 -5.12 8.49 -9.15
N VAL A 33 -5.82 8.57 -10.29
CA VAL A 33 -5.29 8.12 -11.59
C VAL A 33 -4.08 8.96 -12.00
N LEU A 34 -4.17 10.29 -11.90
CA LEU A 34 -3.05 11.19 -12.21
C LEU A 34 -1.84 10.92 -11.31
N LEU A 35 -2.08 10.77 -10.00
CA LEU A 35 -1.03 10.48 -9.02
C LEU A 35 -0.34 9.14 -9.31
N SER A 36 -1.11 8.11 -9.67
CA SER A 36 -0.59 6.81 -10.08
C SER A 36 0.33 6.93 -11.30
N ILE A 37 -0.10 7.65 -12.34
CA ILE A 37 0.68 7.83 -13.57
C ILE A 37 2.01 8.54 -13.25
N ILE A 38 1.96 9.66 -12.52
CA ILE A 38 3.15 10.42 -12.13
C ILE A 38 4.11 9.57 -11.30
N SER A 39 3.57 8.80 -10.36
CA SER A 39 4.35 7.90 -9.51
C SER A 39 5.07 6.83 -10.32
N MET A 40 4.36 6.13 -11.22
CA MET A 40 4.96 5.10 -12.08
C MET A 40 6.08 5.66 -12.97
N PHE A 41 5.87 6.83 -13.58
CA PHE A 41 6.90 7.47 -14.40
C PHE A 41 8.12 7.88 -13.57
N SER A 42 7.89 8.50 -12.41
CA SER A 42 8.95 8.99 -11.52
C SER A 42 9.79 7.84 -10.95
N ILE A 43 9.13 6.75 -10.51
CA ILE A 43 9.80 5.54 -10.02
C ILE A 43 10.63 4.91 -11.14
N SER A 44 10.05 4.71 -12.33
CA SER A 44 10.74 4.11 -13.47
C SER A 44 11.97 4.94 -13.89
N TYR A 45 11.81 6.25 -13.98
CA TYR A 45 12.90 7.18 -14.26
C TYR A 45 14.01 7.10 -13.21
N PHE A 46 13.64 7.10 -11.92
CA PHE A 46 14.60 6.98 -10.83
C PHE A 46 15.42 5.68 -10.90
N PHE A 47 14.78 4.55 -11.20
CA PHE A 47 15.47 3.27 -11.37
C PHE A 47 16.46 3.30 -12.53
N VAL A 48 16.09 3.87 -13.67
CA VAL A 48 16.98 3.92 -14.85
C VAL A 48 18.15 4.88 -14.62
N ALA A 49 17.87 6.07 -14.07
CA ALA A 49 18.87 7.13 -13.97
C ALA A 49 19.78 7.00 -12.74
N TYR A 50 19.27 6.54 -11.58
CA TYR A 50 19.95 6.68 -10.30
C TYR A 50 20.26 5.36 -9.57
N SER A 51 19.76 4.20 -10.02
CA SER A 51 19.97 2.90 -9.35
C SER A 51 21.44 2.53 -9.11
N ASN A 52 22.33 2.94 -10.03
CA ASN A 52 23.76 2.67 -9.97
C ASN A 52 24.57 3.77 -9.26
N LEU A 53 23.99 4.96 -9.05
CA LEU A 53 24.64 6.10 -8.40
C LEU A 53 24.48 6.08 -6.87
N LEU A 54 23.55 5.28 -6.35
CA LEU A 54 23.31 5.16 -4.93
C LEU A 54 24.47 4.39 -4.26
N ALA A 55 25.38 5.13 -3.63
CA ALA A 55 26.48 4.64 -2.80
C ALA A 55 25.98 4.12 -1.43
N PHE A 56 24.94 3.31 -1.46
CA PHE A 56 24.34 2.71 -0.27
C PHE A 56 24.92 1.34 0.01
N HIS A 57 25.00 0.99 1.30
CA HIS A 57 25.33 -0.35 1.72
C HIS A 57 24.31 -1.36 1.15
N PHE A 58 24.76 -2.58 0.84
CA PHE A 58 23.92 -3.56 0.16
C PHE A 58 22.59 -3.82 0.90
N ASN A 59 22.64 -3.87 2.24
CA ASN A 59 21.48 -4.13 3.08
C ASN A 59 20.36 -3.10 2.92
N ILE A 60 20.67 -1.81 3.01
CA ILE A 60 19.65 -0.76 2.81
C ILE A 60 19.23 -0.66 1.35
N LYS A 61 20.14 -0.95 0.39
CA LYS A 61 19.85 -0.91 -1.05
C LYS A 61 18.77 -1.92 -1.44
N ILE A 62 18.83 -3.16 -0.93
CA ILE A 62 17.81 -4.18 -1.23
C ILE A 62 16.44 -3.82 -0.65
N LEU A 63 16.37 -3.33 0.60
CA LEU A 63 15.11 -2.88 1.19
C LEU A 63 14.53 -1.68 0.44
N PHE A 64 15.38 -0.73 0.02
CA PHE A 64 14.96 0.42 -0.74
C PHE A 64 14.40 0.02 -2.11
N PHE A 65 15.06 -0.91 -2.82
CA PHE A 65 14.50 -1.43 -4.07
C PHE A 65 13.19 -2.17 -3.87
N PHE A 66 13.07 -2.97 -2.82
CA PHE A 66 11.81 -3.63 -2.46
C PHE A 66 10.70 -2.61 -2.20
N GLN A 67 11.00 -1.51 -1.48
CA GLN A 67 10.06 -0.43 -1.24
C GLN A 67 9.54 0.20 -2.53
N PHE A 68 10.45 0.57 -3.43
CA PHE A 68 10.07 1.20 -4.68
C PHE A 68 9.30 0.25 -5.60
N PHE A 69 9.62 -1.05 -5.58
CA PHE A 69 8.84 -2.06 -6.28
C PHE A 69 7.42 -2.18 -5.71
N ALA A 70 7.27 -2.18 -4.39
CA ALA A 70 5.96 -2.18 -3.74
C ALA A 70 5.15 -0.92 -4.09
N CYS A 71 5.78 0.26 -4.09
CA CYS A 71 5.15 1.52 -4.55
C CYS A 71 4.70 1.45 -6.00
N PHE A 72 5.53 0.89 -6.88
CA PHE A 72 5.19 0.74 -8.30
C PHE A 72 3.99 -0.18 -8.48
N LEU A 73 3.99 -1.33 -7.79
CA LEU A 73 2.89 -2.29 -7.83
C LEU A 73 1.58 -1.67 -7.30
N GLN A 74 1.66 -0.97 -6.16
CA GLN A 74 0.52 -0.27 -5.57
C GLN A 74 -0.05 0.78 -6.54
N ALA A 75 0.81 1.62 -7.12
CA ALA A 75 0.40 2.62 -8.09
C ALA A 75 -0.29 1.96 -9.29
N ALA A 76 0.34 0.96 -9.91
CA ALA A 76 -0.24 0.27 -11.06
C ALA A 76 -1.63 -0.30 -10.78
N ILE A 77 -1.81 -1.02 -9.65
CA ILE A 77 -3.11 -1.59 -9.27
C ILE A 77 -4.14 -0.50 -8.99
N LEU A 78 -3.75 0.55 -8.25
CA LEU A 78 -4.64 1.68 -7.95
C LEU A 78 -5.08 2.40 -9.23
N GLY A 79 -4.15 2.65 -10.14
CA GLY A 79 -4.43 3.27 -11.44
C GLY A 79 -5.42 2.44 -12.27
N ILE A 80 -5.21 1.13 -12.36
CA ILE A 80 -6.13 0.21 -13.07
C ILE A 80 -7.52 0.23 -12.42
N ALA A 81 -7.58 0.05 -11.10
CA ALA A 81 -8.84 0.02 -10.37
C ALA A 81 -9.62 1.33 -10.52
N GLN A 82 -8.99 2.48 -10.29
CA GLN A 82 -9.67 3.77 -10.38
C GLN A 82 -10.06 4.13 -11.81
N THR A 83 -9.25 3.76 -12.81
CA THR A 83 -9.61 3.95 -14.22
C THR A 83 -10.83 3.11 -14.58
N HIS A 84 -10.87 1.83 -14.18
CA HIS A 84 -12.03 0.96 -14.39
C HIS A 84 -13.31 1.57 -13.78
N HIS A 85 -13.23 2.02 -12.53
CA HIS A 85 -14.38 2.66 -11.86
C HIS A 85 -14.78 4.01 -12.46
N LEU A 86 -13.83 4.80 -12.96
CA LEU A 86 -14.12 6.09 -13.60
C LEU A 86 -14.82 5.87 -14.94
N VAL A 87 -14.33 4.94 -15.76
CA VAL A 87 -14.94 4.57 -17.04
C VAL A 87 -16.35 4.03 -16.82
N LEU A 88 -16.54 3.14 -15.84
CA LEU A 88 -17.85 2.59 -15.52
C LEU A 88 -18.83 3.66 -15.04
N SER A 89 -18.36 4.64 -14.24
CA SER A 89 -19.16 5.78 -13.79
C SER A 89 -19.55 6.75 -14.90
N LEU A 90 -18.82 6.78 -16.03
CA LEU A 90 -19.09 7.67 -17.17
C LEU A 90 -20.01 7.02 -18.21
N ILE A 91 -19.95 5.69 -18.34
CA ILE A 91 -20.73 4.93 -19.35
C ILE A 91 -22.06 4.42 -18.77
N SER A 92 -22.11 4.13 -17.47
CA SER A 92 -23.30 3.52 -16.87
C SER A 92 -24.46 4.49 -16.73
N THR A 93 -25.59 4.14 -17.34
CA THR A 93 -26.89 4.82 -17.19
C THR A 93 -27.69 4.33 -15.98
N ASN A 94 -27.42 3.13 -15.44
CA ASN A 94 -28.12 2.57 -14.29
C ASN A 94 -27.21 2.45 -13.05
N PRO A 95 -27.70 2.75 -11.84
CA PRO A 95 -26.90 2.76 -10.62
C PRO A 95 -26.39 1.37 -10.19
N CYS A 96 -27.10 0.29 -10.55
CA CYS A 96 -26.66 -1.08 -10.22
C CYS A 96 -25.54 -1.62 -11.12
N ASP A 97 -25.35 -1.04 -12.31
CA ASP A 97 -24.29 -1.46 -13.25
C ASP A 97 -22.89 -0.98 -12.82
N VAL A 98 -22.81 -0.12 -11.79
CA VAL A 98 -21.56 0.41 -11.22
C VAL A 98 -20.95 -0.53 -10.17
N VAL A 99 -21.66 -1.59 -9.78
CA VAL A 99 -21.21 -2.56 -8.79
C VAL A 99 -20.15 -3.49 -9.37
N LEU A 100 -19.03 -3.65 -8.64
CA LEU A 100 -17.97 -4.55 -9.06
C LEU A 100 -18.34 -6.01 -8.80
N PRO A 101 -18.07 -6.93 -9.74
CA PRO A 101 -18.22 -8.34 -9.47
C PRO A 101 -17.22 -8.78 -8.38
N PRO A 102 -17.58 -9.74 -7.50
CA PRO A 102 -16.76 -10.12 -6.34
C PRO A 102 -15.33 -10.53 -6.71
N TRP A 103 -15.17 -11.32 -7.77
CA TRP A 103 -13.86 -11.77 -8.24
C TRP A 103 -12.93 -10.61 -8.65
N LEU A 104 -13.49 -9.56 -9.29
CA LEU A 104 -12.71 -8.41 -9.73
C LEU A 104 -12.32 -7.56 -8.53
N TYR A 105 -13.24 -7.38 -7.58
CA TYR A 105 -12.97 -6.72 -6.31
C TYR A 105 -11.84 -7.42 -5.54
N THR A 106 -11.92 -8.72 -5.31
CA THR A 106 -10.88 -9.48 -4.59
C THR A 106 -9.54 -9.42 -5.30
N SER A 107 -9.53 -9.55 -6.64
CA SER A 107 -8.30 -9.51 -7.45
C SER A 107 -7.58 -8.16 -7.42
N LEU A 108 -8.30 -7.05 -7.17
CA LEU A 108 -7.74 -5.71 -7.10
C LEU A 108 -7.47 -5.27 -5.67
N ASN A 109 -8.37 -5.55 -4.74
CA ASN A 109 -8.29 -5.13 -3.33
C ASN A 109 -7.14 -5.85 -2.61
N LEU A 110 -7.04 -7.18 -2.73
CA LEU A 110 -6.05 -7.95 -1.98
C LEU A 110 -4.61 -7.57 -2.34
N PRO A 111 -4.24 -7.47 -3.64
CA PRO A 111 -2.91 -7.01 -4.03
C PRO A 111 -2.65 -5.54 -3.69
N LEU A 112 -3.68 -4.68 -3.71
CA LEU A 112 -3.56 -3.27 -3.32
C LEU A 112 -3.23 -3.14 -1.83
N ILE A 113 -3.95 -3.84 -0.96
CA ILE A 113 -3.70 -3.84 0.49
C ILE A 113 -2.35 -4.48 0.80
N PHE A 114 -2.03 -5.60 0.17
CA PHE A 114 -0.75 -6.27 0.36
C PHE A 114 0.45 -5.38 -0.03
N SER A 115 0.39 -4.71 -1.19
CA SER A 115 1.44 -3.79 -1.63
C SER A 115 1.56 -2.58 -0.70
N MET A 116 0.43 -2.05 -0.21
CA MET A 116 0.42 -0.99 0.81
C MET A 116 1.09 -1.43 2.11
N LEU A 117 0.78 -2.62 2.63
CA LEU A 117 1.42 -3.14 3.83
C LEU A 117 2.93 -3.36 3.62
N CYS A 118 3.33 -3.94 2.47
CA CYS A 118 4.74 -4.07 2.11
C CYS A 118 5.44 -2.71 2.12
N MET A 119 4.75 -1.66 1.67
CA MET A 119 5.32 -0.33 1.65
C MET A 119 5.62 0.22 3.04
N GLU A 120 4.67 0.10 3.96
CA GLU A 120 4.82 0.64 5.31
C GLU A 120 5.83 -0.18 6.13
N PHE A 121 5.76 -1.51 6.06
CA PHE A 121 6.68 -2.37 6.78
C PHE A 121 8.13 -2.23 6.32
N SER A 122 8.37 -2.02 5.02
CA SER A 122 9.73 -1.81 4.53
C SER A 122 10.34 -0.51 5.11
N GLN A 123 9.54 0.54 5.31
CA GLN A 123 10.02 1.81 5.89
C GLN A 123 10.46 1.62 7.33
N ILE A 124 9.65 0.91 8.13
CA ILE A 124 10.00 0.55 9.51
C ILE A 124 11.31 -0.24 9.54
N LEU A 125 11.44 -1.23 8.66
CA LEU A 125 12.64 -2.09 8.60
C LEU A 125 13.88 -1.34 8.11
N MET A 126 13.73 -0.36 7.20
CA MET A 126 14.83 0.53 6.81
C MET A 126 15.33 1.37 8.01
N VAL A 127 14.44 1.83 8.88
CA VAL A 127 14.86 2.56 10.09
C VAL A 127 15.53 1.64 11.10
N ILE A 128 15.03 0.41 11.28
CA ILE A 128 15.68 -0.60 12.13
C ILE A 128 17.08 -0.92 11.60
N GLU A 129 17.23 -1.11 10.29
CA GLU A 129 18.53 -1.37 9.64
C GLU A 129 19.52 -0.25 9.92
N ARG A 130 19.11 1.02 9.75
CA ARG A 130 19.95 2.19 10.04
C ARG A 130 20.31 2.33 11.51
N THR A 131 19.40 1.91 12.39
CA THR A 131 19.63 1.91 13.84
C THR A 131 20.67 0.87 14.22
N LEU A 132 20.56 -0.35 13.67
CA LEU A 132 21.56 -1.40 13.85
C LEU A 132 22.93 -0.99 13.32
N ALA A 133 22.98 -0.35 12.15
CA ALA A 133 24.22 0.16 11.57
C ALA A 133 24.86 1.26 12.44
N SER A 134 24.06 2.13 13.08
CA SER A 134 24.57 3.22 13.92
C SER A 134 24.99 2.74 15.32
N CYS A 135 24.23 1.81 15.94
CA CYS A 135 24.49 1.36 17.31
C CYS A 135 25.48 0.18 17.41
N LEU A 136 25.57 -0.67 16.37
CA LEU A 136 26.32 -1.92 16.41
C LEU A 136 27.31 -2.05 15.23
N VAL A 137 28.11 -1.01 15.00
CA VAL A 137 29.07 -0.93 13.87
C VAL A 137 29.93 -2.18 13.74
N ILE A 138 30.50 -2.67 14.85
CA ILE A 138 31.45 -3.81 14.86
C ILE A 138 30.78 -5.13 14.42
N CYS A 139 29.55 -5.38 14.86
CA CYS A 139 28.80 -6.58 14.46
C CYS A 139 28.24 -6.44 13.04
N TYR A 140 27.87 -5.23 12.65
CA TYR A 140 27.30 -4.93 11.34
C TYR A 140 28.31 -5.16 10.21
N GLU A 141 29.56 -4.72 10.37
CA GLU A 141 30.64 -4.94 9.38
C GLU A 141 30.96 -6.43 9.15
N LYS A 142 30.67 -7.30 10.13
CA LYS A 142 30.90 -8.75 10.00
C LYS A 142 29.79 -9.48 9.26
N SER A 143 28.58 -8.92 9.17
CA SER A 143 27.37 -9.61 8.65
C SER A 143 26.75 -8.88 7.44
N THR A 144 27.60 -8.28 6.61
CA THR A 144 27.25 -7.20 5.68
C THR A 144 26.17 -7.47 4.63
N LYS A 145 25.80 -8.72 4.33
CA LYS A 145 24.72 -9.03 3.35
C LYS A 145 23.53 -9.80 3.93
N THR A 146 23.74 -10.53 5.03
CA THR A 146 22.72 -11.42 5.58
C THR A 146 21.58 -10.64 6.21
N ILE A 147 21.90 -9.53 6.91
CA ILE A 147 20.91 -8.71 7.61
C ILE A 147 19.87 -8.13 6.64
N GLY A 148 20.30 -7.55 5.50
CA GLY A 148 19.38 -6.97 4.53
C GLY A 148 18.45 -7.99 3.89
N ILE A 149 18.96 -9.19 3.58
CA ILE A 149 18.15 -10.29 3.03
C ILE A 149 17.10 -10.74 4.05
N VAL A 150 17.51 -10.98 5.30
CA VAL A 150 16.60 -11.39 6.38
C VAL A 150 15.51 -10.33 6.60
N LEU A 151 15.88 -9.06 6.68
CA LEU A 151 14.92 -7.96 6.83
C LEU A 151 13.96 -7.87 5.64
N THR A 152 14.43 -8.09 4.41
CA THR A 152 13.57 -8.09 3.21
C THR A 152 12.58 -9.26 3.24
N VAL A 153 13.01 -10.44 3.68
CA VAL A 153 12.13 -11.60 3.85
C VAL A 153 11.05 -11.31 4.90
N ILE A 154 11.42 -10.68 6.02
CA ILE A 154 10.47 -10.23 7.05
C ILE A 154 9.48 -9.21 6.45
N ALA A 155 9.97 -8.30 5.60
CA ALA A 155 9.15 -7.29 4.90
C ALA A 155 8.13 -7.88 3.92
N ILE A 156 8.23 -9.16 3.58
CA ILE A 156 7.25 -9.86 2.74
C ILE A 156 6.34 -10.72 3.60
N ILE A 157 6.91 -11.51 4.51
CA ILE A 157 6.16 -12.48 5.33
C ILE A 157 5.20 -11.78 6.28
N VAL A 158 5.64 -10.71 6.96
CA VAL A 158 4.79 -10.03 7.95
C VAL A 158 3.58 -9.36 7.29
N PRO A 159 3.72 -8.60 6.18
CA PRO A 159 2.58 -8.12 5.42
C PRO A 159 1.67 -9.22 4.89
N LEU A 160 2.23 -10.36 4.46
CA LEU A 160 1.45 -11.48 3.95
C LEU A 160 0.56 -12.07 5.05
N ILE A 161 1.14 -12.37 6.21
CA ILE A 161 0.39 -12.90 7.37
C ILE A 161 -0.65 -11.88 7.83
N THR A 162 -0.30 -10.58 7.85
CA THR A 162 -1.24 -9.51 8.23
C THR A 162 -2.41 -9.44 7.26
N CYS A 163 -2.16 -9.53 5.95
CA CYS A 163 -3.19 -9.55 4.93
C CYS A 163 -4.10 -10.79 5.07
N LEU A 164 -3.52 -11.98 5.30
CA LEU A 164 -4.28 -13.20 5.55
C LEU A 164 -5.15 -13.08 6.82
N TYR A 165 -4.64 -12.47 7.88
CA TYR A 165 -5.39 -12.24 9.12
C TYR A 165 -6.53 -11.22 8.94
N MET A 166 -6.32 -10.19 8.13
CA MET A 166 -7.34 -9.17 7.82
C MET A 166 -8.58 -9.77 7.16
N TYR A 167 -8.38 -10.76 6.28
CA TYR A 167 -9.42 -11.32 5.42
C TYR A 167 -9.74 -12.79 5.70
N TYR A 168 -9.30 -13.35 6.83
CA TYR A 168 -9.42 -14.78 7.14
C TYR A 168 -10.88 -15.30 7.12
N ASP A 169 -11.83 -14.47 7.57
CA ASP A 169 -13.26 -14.82 7.67
C ASP A 169 -14.11 -14.16 6.57
N ASP A 170 -13.49 -13.59 5.54
CA ASP A 170 -14.18 -12.74 4.57
C ASP A 170 -14.59 -13.54 3.33
N GLU A 171 -15.89 -13.60 3.06
CA GLU A 171 -16.43 -14.29 1.87
C GLU A 171 -16.38 -13.39 0.61
N PHE A 172 -16.03 -12.10 0.74
CA PHE A 172 -15.92 -11.13 -0.37
C PHE A 172 -17.19 -10.95 -1.25
N ASP A 173 -18.31 -11.58 -0.90
CA ASP A 173 -19.56 -11.59 -1.68
C ASP A 173 -20.45 -10.35 -1.47
N TYR A 174 -19.81 -9.19 -1.27
CA TYR A 174 -20.49 -7.92 -1.02
C TYR A 174 -20.46 -6.99 -2.23
N PRO A 175 -21.56 -6.30 -2.56
CA PRO A 175 -21.56 -5.32 -3.64
C PRO A 175 -20.71 -4.10 -3.24
N GLN A 176 -19.51 -4.01 -3.79
CA GLN A 176 -18.60 -2.89 -3.54
C GLN A 176 -18.49 -1.97 -4.75
N MET A 177 -18.47 -0.67 -4.49
CA MET A 177 -18.35 0.37 -5.52
C MET A 177 -16.90 0.72 -5.85
N SER A 178 -15.95 0.28 -5.02
CA SER A 178 -14.53 0.58 -5.20
C SER A 178 -13.68 -0.59 -4.75
N ALA A 179 -12.64 -0.91 -5.51
CA ALA A 179 -11.57 -1.81 -5.05
C ALA A 179 -10.80 -1.27 -3.83
N MET A 180 -10.98 0.00 -3.43
CA MET A 180 -10.45 0.54 -2.17
C MET A 180 -11.42 0.40 -1.00
N ALA A 181 -12.68 0.02 -1.26
CA ALA A 181 -13.62 -0.19 -0.19
C ALA A 181 -13.16 -1.36 0.68
N THR A 182 -13.46 -1.30 1.97
CA THR A 182 -13.19 -2.39 2.90
C THR A 182 -14.45 -3.23 3.04
N SER A 183 -14.29 -4.55 2.97
CA SER A 183 -15.39 -5.50 3.20
C SER A 183 -16.02 -5.25 4.57
N PRO A 184 -17.35 -5.21 4.69
CA PRO A 184 -18.07 -4.88 5.92
C PRO A 184 -17.63 -5.68 7.15
N ASP A 185 -17.41 -6.98 7.01
CA ASP A 185 -17.07 -7.87 8.11
C ASP A 185 -15.65 -7.63 8.63
N SER A 186 -14.75 -7.28 7.71
CA SER A 186 -13.34 -7.03 8.01
C SER A 186 -13.06 -5.58 8.41
N LYS A 187 -14.04 -4.65 8.31
CA LYS A 187 -13.85 -3.21 8.57
C LYS A 187 -13.16 -2.90 9.89
N VAL A 188 -13.57 -3.55 10.98
CA VAL A 188 -13.01 -3.28 12.32
C VAL A 188 -11.56 -3.74 12.42
N LYS A 189 -11.26 -4.98 11.96
CA LYS A 189 -9.91 -5.55 11.96
C LYS A 189 -8.97 -4.71 11.11
N VAL A 190 -9.41 -4.39 9.89
CA VAL A 190 -8.68 -3.57 8.92
C VAL A 190 -8.39 -2.19 9.51
N ASN A 191 -9.40 -1.49 10.03
CA ASN A 191 -9.23 -0.15 10.58
C ASN A 191 -8.25 -0.13 11.77
N TYR A 192 -8.32 -1.11 12.66
CA TYR A 192 -7.40 -1.21 13.80
C TYR A 192 -5.94 -1.41 13.35
N ILE A 193 -5.71 -2.25 12.33
CA ILE A 193 -4.38 -2.48 11.76
C ILE A 193 -3.85 -1.22 11.10
N PHE A 194 -4.67 -0.53 10.28
CA PHE A 194 -4.28 0.72 9.64
C PHE A 194 -3.96 1.83 10.65
N ILE A 195 -4.75 1.97 11.71
CA ILE A 195 -4.46 2.93 12.79
C ILE A 195 -3.12 2.58 13.47
N THR A 196 -2.90 1.30 13.77
CA THR A 196 -1.64 0.83 14.40
C THR A 196 -0.43 1.14 13.51
N ILE A 197 -0.52 0.86 12.21
CA ILE A 197 0.56 1.14 11.26
C ILE A 197 0.82 2.65 11.15
N ASN A 198 -0.23 3.48 11.12
CA ASN A 198 -0.07 4.94 11.12
C ASN A 198 0.68 5.42 12.37
N VAL A 199 0.34 4.91 13.55
CA VAL A 199 1.07 5.23 14.79
C VAL A 199 2.53 4.80 14.69
N LEU A 200 2.80 3.59 14.18
CA LEU A 200 4.17 3.11 13.97
C LEU A 200 4.95 3.98 12.98
N ASN A 201 4.31 4.49 11.92
CA ASN A 201 4.93 5.40 10.96
C ASN A 201 5.31 6.73 11.60
N PHE A 202 4.42 7.30 12.44
CA PHE A 202 4.76 8.49 13.22
C PHE A 202 5.96 8.27 14.14
N LEU A 203 5.99 7.14 14.86
CA LEU A 203 7.13 6.77 15.70
C LEU A 203 8.41 6.58 14.88
N THR A 204 8.32 5.94 13.73
CA THR A 204 9.42 5.69 12.79
C THR A 204 9.99 7.00 12.24
N LEU A 205 9.13 7.98 11.93
CA LEU A 205 9.53 9.32 11.52
C LEU A 205 10.25 10.05 12.66
N MET A 206 9.70 10.03 13.88
CA MET A 206 10.33 10.65 15.05
C MET A 206 11.70 10.03 15.33
N HIS A 207 11.80 8.70 15.27
CA HIS A 207 13.05 7.97 15.44
C HIS A 207 14.09 8.34 14.38
N SER A 208 13.68 8.44 13.11
CA SER A 208 14.56 8.84 12.01
C SER A 208 15.12 10.26 12.19
N ILE A 209 14.30 11.20 12.65
CA ILE A 209 14.74 12.57 12.97
C ILE A 209 15.73 12.55 14.14
N GLY A 210 15.47 11.76 15.17
CA GLY A 210 16.36 11.57 16.31
C GLY A 210 17.73 11.04 15.89
N LEU A 211 17.76 9.97 15.09
CA LEU A 211 18.97 9.35 14.59
C LEU A 211 19.79 10.30 13.71
N TYR A 212 19.12 11.07 12.83
CA TYR A 212 19.77 12.10 12.02
C TYR A 212 20.46 13.17 12.88
N ARG A 213 19.78 13.65 13.94
CA ARG A 213 20.34 14.65 14.86
C ARG A 213 21.51 14.10 15.67
N HIS A 214 21.46 12.83 16.08
CA HIS A 214 22.55 12.17 16.80
C HIS A 214 23.80 12.03 15.92
N ASN A 215 23.65 11.47 14.71
CA ASN A 215 24.77 11.28 13.79
C ASN A 215 25.42 12.61 13.38
N GLN A 216 24.65 13.70 13.25
CA GLN A 216 25.21 15.03 12.98
C GLN A 216 26.00 15.64 14.14
N ARG A 217 25.76 15.19 15.39
CA ARG A 217 26.54 15.63 16.56
C ARG A 217 27.87 14.91 16.61
N GLU A 218 27.88 13.59 16.39
CA GLU A 218 29.08 12.76 16.34
C GLU A 218 30.09 13.24 15.27
N VAL A 219 29.62 13.68 14.08
CA VAL A 219 30.51 14.19 13.02
C VAL A 219 31.10 15.58 13.34
N ARG A 220 30.51 16.32 14.29
CA ARG A 220 30.95 17.67 14.67
C ARG A 220 31.90 17.71 15.88
N VAL A 221 32.12 16.57 16.54
CA VAL A 221 33.06 16.39 17.66
C VAL A 221 34.33 15.76 17.10
#